data_AF-A0A6J4PCJ3-F1
#
_entry.id   AF-A0A6J4PCJ3-F1
#
_cell.length_a   1.000
_cell.length_b   1.000
_cell.length_c   1.000
_cell.angle_alpha   90.00
_cell.angle_beta   90.00
_cell.angle_gamma   90.00
#
_symmetry.space_group_name_H-M   'P 1'
#
loop_
_entity.id
_entity.type
_entity.pdbx_description
1 polymer ?
#
loop_
_entity_poly.entity_id
_entity_poly.type
_entity_poly.pdbx_seq_one_letter_code
_entity_poly.pdbx_strand_id
1 'polypeptide(L)'
;ELDGTAFLKTYLKRVVNELIEHEEGDIEEIAKRQWRAIADDPHHLAWAKLKTFLNLERPHLYDFVCELLNESGHQVTELDIEKIETAEHKTAKEEGKRERAEAVAAAKIITIAEAEKIQKGHSAKREDILAAERAVLAERLPGVPITPELVLRVKKERNLISGMQNLWYFQNPDKAKQLRRFKYEEGKMLVFASDHKTTSLVLQALKNLNIGQFLEPGKVWDSDSPEVLAVSEWGKSKKAKLIDKEIGEQTPMQYLQTLLAVIGVKLIGKRKMGQKREHTYLPDGGSLPADFNELYAAVSSKMLEKYEEKVQKRDEKKRSSITPETLDSTSVDPIPPLASMSYINNVGRGGMEIKDNLPPSTG
;
A
#
# COMPACT_ATOMS: atom_id res chain seq x y z
N GLU A 1 20.89 22.65 16.32
CA GLU A 1 19.47 22.29 16.23
C GLU A 1 19.30 21.25 15.14
N LEU A 2 18.68 20.11 15.44
CA LEU A 2 18.39 19.09 14.44
C LEU A 2 17.17 19.54 13.63
N ASP A 3 17.36 19.83 12.34
CA ASP A 3 16.31 20.32 11.45
C ASP A 3 15.38 19.17 10.99
N GLY A 4 14.27 18.99 11.71
CA GLY A 4 13.21 18.03 11.37
C GLY A 4 12.44 18.36 10.09
N THR A 5 12.70 19.51 9.42
CA THR A 5 11.93 19.94 8.24
C THR A 5 12.04 18.97 7.06
N ALA A 6 13.12 18.18 6.97
CA ALA A 6 13.29 17.17 5.91
C ALA A 6 12.20 16.08 5.94
N PHE A 7 11.81 15.61 7.13
CA PHE A 7 10.73 14.62 7.29
C PHE A 7 9.38 15.22 6.92
N LEU A 8 9.11 16.45 7.37
CA LEU A 8 7.86 17.15 7.05
C LEU A 8 7.75 17.47 5.55
N LYS A 9 8.84 17.87 4.89
CA LYS A 9 8.88 18.09 3.44
C LYS A 9 8.62 16.80 2.66
N THR A 10 9.18 15.67 3.12
CA THR A 10 8.96 14.36 2.48
C THR A 10 7.52 13.90 2.68
N TYR A 11 6.99 14.05 3.89
CA TYR A 11 5.59 13.78 4.20
C TYR A 11 4.64 14.63 3.35
N LEU A 12 4.86 15.95 3.28
CA LEU A 12 4.08 16.87 2.45
C LEU A 12 4.02 16.40 1.00
N LYS A 13 5.17 16.03 0.41
CA LYS A 13 5.22 15.52 -0.98
C LYS A 13 4.38 14.25 -1.17
N ARG A 14 4.36 13.35 -0.18
CA ARG A 14 3.53 12.12 -0.22
C ARG A 14 2.05 12.47 -0.18
N VAL A 15 1.64 13.32 0.75
CA VAL A 15 0.24 13.76 0.89
C VAL A 15 -0.24 14.48 -0.36
N VAL A 16 0.54 15.44 -0.85
CA VAL A 16 0.18 16.20 -2.06
C VAL A 16 0.01 15.28 -3.27
N ASN A 17 0.91 14.31 -3.49
CA ASN A 17 0.77 13.35 -4.57
C ASN A 17 -0.52 12.51 -4.48
N GLU A 18 -0.98 12.21 -3.27
CA GLU A 18 -2.23 11.49 -3.08
C GLU A 18 -3.46 12.38 -3.27
N LEU A 19 -3.40 13.63 -2.81
CA LEU A 19 -4.51 14.58 -2.93
C LEU A 19 -4.79 14.99 -4.36
N ILE A 20 -3.75 15.11 -5.21
CA ILE A 20 -3.91 15.46 -6.64
C ILE A 20 -4.76 14.42 -7.40
N GLU A 21 -4.91 13.19 -6.91
CA GLU A 21 -5.84 12.22 -7.52
C GLU A 21 -7.33 12.55 -7.29
N HIS A 22 -7.64 13.46 -6.36
CA HIS A 22 -8.98 13.68 -5.81
C HIS A 22 -9.40 15.16 -5.79
N GLU A 23 -8.43 16.08 -5.75
CA GLU A 23 -8.65 17.52 -5.73
C GLU A 23 -8.32 18.12 -7.09
N GLU A 24 -9.27 18.87 -7.66
CA GLU A 24 -9.00 19.76 -8.77
C GLU A 24 -8.41 21.06 -8.23
N GLY A 25 -7.30 21.52 -8.80
CA GLY A 25 -6.63 22.74 -8.36
C GLY A 25 -5.15 22.75 -8.73
N ASP A 26 -4.51 23.89 -8.49
CA ASP A 26 -3.07 24.02 -8.67
C ASP A 26 -2.32 23.24 -7.59
N ILE A 27 -1.31 22.49 -8.01
CA ILE A 27 -0.49 21.64 -7.14
C ILE A 27 0.21 22.49 -6.08
N GLU A 28 0.64 23.70 -6.43
CA GLU A 28 1.31 24.58 -5.47
C GLU A 28 0.35 25.08 -4.39
N GLU A 29 -0.90 25.39 -4.74
CA GLU A 29 -1.90 25.81 -3.77
C GLU A 29 -2.24 24.69 -2.79
N ILE A 30 -2.43 23.46 -3.29
CA ILE A 30 -2.63 22.27 -2.44
C ILE A 30 -1.43 22.10 -1.50
N ALA A 31 -0.21 22.17 -2.03
CA ALA A 31 1.02 22.03 -1.23
C ALA A 31 1.18 23.14 -0.19
N LYS A 32 0.91 24.41 -0.54
CA LYS A 32 0.97 25.56 0.38
C LYS A 32 -0.05 25.39 1.52
N ARG A 33 -1.28 24.97 1.20
CA ARG A 33 -2.34 24.73 2.19
C ARG A 33 -1.96 23.61 3.16
N GLN A 34 -1.47 22.48 2.65
CA GLN A 34 -1.06 21.35 3.50
C GLN A 34 0.19 21.68 4.32
N TRP A 35 1.14 22.43 3.77
CA TRP A 35 2.32 22.86 4.52
C TRP A 35 1.96 23.73 5.70
N ARG A 36 1.05 24.71 5.53
CA ARG A 36 0.55 25.54 6.65
C ARG A 36 -0.07 24.66 7.73
N ALA A 37 -0.97 23.74 7.35
CA ALA A 37 -1.61 22.84 8.30
C ALA A 37 -0.60 21.97 9.09
N ILE A 38 0.47 21.50 8.43
CA ILE A 38 1.53 20.70 9.06
C ILE A 38 2.45 21.57 9.94
N ALA A 39 2.80 22.76 9.48
CA ALA A 39 3.73 23.66 10.17
C ALA A 39 3.10 24.25 11.45
N ASP A 40 1.79 24.48 11.42
CA ASP A 40 1.04 25.03 12.54
C ASP A 40 0.63 23.96 13.58
N ASP A 41 0.75 22.66 13.25
CA ASP A 41 0.38 21.56 14.14
C ASP A 41 1.57 21.13 15.05
N PRO A 42 1.47 21.32 16.39
CA PRO A 42 2.53 20.94 17.32
C PRO A 42 2.81 19.43 17.32
N HIS A 43 1.83 18.58 16.99
CA HIS A 43 2.04 17.13 16.93
C HIS A 43 2.99 16.76 15.79
N HIS A 44 2.85 17.39 14.62
CA HIS A 44 3.71 17.15 13.47
C HIS A 44 5.15 17.59 13.75
N LEU A 45 5.32 18.75 14.38
CA LEU A 45 6.62 19.25 14.82
C LEU A 45 7.28 18.32 15.85
N ALA A 46 6.52 17.88 16.86
CA ALA A 46 7.02 16.94 17.87
C ALA A 46 7.44 15.60 17.24
N TRP A 47 6.62 15.05 16.34
CA TRP A 47 6.97 13.83 15.61
C TRP A 47 8.23 13.97 14.76
N ALA A 48 8.39 15.08 14.04
CA ALA A 48 9.58 15.32 13.24
C ALA A 48 10.84 15.37 14.12
N LYS A 49 10.76 16.02 15.29
CA LYS A 49 11.85 16.03 16.29
C LYS A 49 12.15 14.62 16.79
N LEU A 50 11.14 13.88 17.26
CA LEU A 50 11.29 12.51 17.75
C LEU A 50 11.88 11.57 16.68
N LYS A 51 11.44 11.69 15.43
CA LYS A 51 12.03 10.92 14.32
C LYS A 51 13.48 11.26 14.07
N THR A 52 13.84 12.52 14.24
CA THR A 52 15.23 12.94 14.09
C THR A 52 16.10 12.37 15.20
N PHE A 53 15.63 12.38 16.45
CA PHE A 53 16.29 11.70 17.57
C PHE A 53 16.40 10.20 17.34
N LEU A 54 15.30 9.52 16.99
CA LEU A 54 15.32 8.08 16.73
C LEU A 54 16.30 7.69 15.63
N ASN A 55 16.45 8.49 14.58
CA ASN A 55 17.41 8.19 13.51
C ASN A 55 18.86 8.45 13.92
N LEU A 56 19.10 9.39 14.83
CA LEU A 56 20.41 9.63 15.43
C LEU A 56 20.78 8.51 16.42
N GLU A 57 19.83 8.14 17.29
CA GLU A 57 20.03 7.18 18.37
C GLU A 57 20.11 5.75 17.85
N ARG A 58 19.29 5.36 16.87
CA ARG A 58 19.21 3.97 16.41
C ARG A 58 20.56 3.31 16.04
N PRO A 59 21.48 3.95 15.29
CA PRO A 59 22.80 3.37 15.03
C PRO A 59 23.72 3.33 16.26
N HIS A 60 23.46 4.17 17.27
CA HIS A 60 24.28 4.36 18.48
C HIS A 60 23.55 3.95 19.76
N LEU A 61 22.48 3.14 19.65
CA LEU A 61 21.59 2.87 20.77
C LEU A 61 22.33 2.16 21.90
N TYR A 62 23.25 1.27 21.53
CA TYR A 62 24.12 0.58 22.47
C TYR A 62 24.97 1.58 23.26
N ASP A 63 25.67 2.48 22.56
CA ASP A 63 26.53 3.50 23.17
C ASP A 63 25.74 4.39 24.14
N PHE A 64 24.58 4.89 23.69
CA PHE A 64 23.69 5.71 24.53
C PHE A 64 23.20 4.97 25.79
N VAL A 65 22.83 3.69 25.67
CA VAL A 65 22.39 2.89 26.82
C VAL A 65 23.55 2.66 27.80
N CYS A 66 24.75 2.35 27.30
CA CYS A 66 25.94 2.19 28.14
C CYS A 66 26.29 3.48 28.89
N GLU A 67 26.28 4.63 28.19
CA GLU A 67 26.51 5.95 28.78
C GLU A 67 25.49 6.27 29.88
N LEU A 68 24.19 6.12 29.60
CA LEU A 68 23.13 6.39 30.59
C LEU A 68 23.22 5.49 31.83
N LEU A 69 23.59 4.21 31.65
CA LEU A 69 23.78 3.28 32.76
C LEU A 69 25.00 3.67 33.61
N ASN A 70 26.11 4.06 32.97
CA ASN A 70 27.30 4.54 33.66
C ASN A 70 27.03 5.84 34.44
N GLU A 71 26.30 6.79 33.83
CA GLU A 71 25.87 8.04 34.50
C GLU A 71 24.96 7.80 35.70
N SER A 72 24.15 6.74 35.64
CA SER A 72 23.29 6.31 36.75
C SER A 72 24.05 5.55 37.86
N GLY A 73 25.38 5.41 37.72
CA GLY A 73 26.25 4.73 38.70
C GLY A 73 26.28 3.21 38.56
N HIS A 74 25.76 2.65 37.46
CA HIS A 74 25.89 1.22 37.17
C HIS A 74 27.25 0.92 36.52
N GLN A 75 27.86 -0.22 36.87
CA GLN A 75 29.06 -0.70 36.21
C GLN A 75 28.66 -1.52 34.98
N VAL A 76 28.81 -0.96 33.78
CA VAL A 76 28.54 -1.69 32.53
C VAL A 76 29.77 -2.52 32.17
N THR A 77 29.60 -3.85 32.08
CA THR A 77 30.63 -4.76 31.58
C THR A 77 30.20 -5.26 30.21
N GLU A 78 31.02 -5.00 29.19
CA GLU A 78 30.75 -5.53 27.85
C GLU A 78 31.01 -7.04 27.87
N LEU A 79 29.94 -7.81 27.76
CA LEU A 79 30.03 -9.25 27.56
C LEU A 79 30.05 -9.51 26.05
N ASP A 80 31.13 -10.10 25.56
CA ASP A 80 31.17 -10.63 24.21
C ASP A 80 30.32 -11.91 24.18
N ILE A 81 29.00 -11.71 24.05
CA ILE A 81 28.07 -12.81 23.86
C ILE A 81 28.23 -13.24 22.40
N GLU A 82 29.22 -14.10 22.13
CA GLU A 82 29.20 -14.91 20.92
C GLU A 82 27.80 -15.51 20.80
N LYS A 83 27.13 -15.31 19.66
CA LYS A 83 25.75 -15.77 19.44
C LYS A 83 25.68 -17.29 19.43
N ILE A 84 25.68 -17.92 20.60
CA ILE A 84 25.40 -19.33 20.75
C ILE A 84 23.88 -19.50 20.82
N GLU A 85 23.21 -19.25 19.69
CA GLU A 85 21.86 -19.79 19.47
C GLU A 85 22.05 -21.32 19.36
N THR A 86 22.06 -22.01 20.51
CA THR A 86 22.10 -23.48 20.57
C THR A 86 20.94 -24.06 19.78
N ALA A 87 21.10 -25.29 19.28
CA ALA A 87 20.01 -25.99 18.60
C ALA A 87 18.74 -26.04 19.49
N GLU A 88 18.93 -26.18 20.80
CA GLU A 88 17.86 -26.17 21.82
C GLU A 88 17.09 -24.84 21.89
N HIS A 89 17.78 -23.70 21.78
CA HIS A 89 17.11 -22.40 21.73
C HIS A 89 16.22 -22.26 20.49
N LYS A 90 16.66 -22.82 19.35
CA LYS A 90 15.86 -22.79 18.11
C LYS A 90 14.63 -23.67 18.22
N THR A 91 14.76 -24.88 18.76
CA THR A 91 13.62 -25.79 18.94
C THR A 91 12.59 -25.22 19.92
N ALA A 92 13.01 -24.73 21.09
CA ALA A 92 12.11 -24.12 22.06
C ALA A 92 11.36 -22.90 21.49
N LYS A 93 12.02 -22.10 20.65
CA LYS A 93 11.40 -20.95 19.96
C LYS A 93 10.38 -21.37 18.91
N GLU A 94 10.58 -22.52 18.25
CA GLU A 94 9.62 -23.07 17.29
C GLU A 94 8.43 -23.71 18.00
N GLU A 95 8.67 -24.44 19.10
CA GLU A 95 7.63 -25.00 19.97
C GLU A 95 6.73 -23.92 20.54
N GLY A 96 7.29 -22.86 21.14
CA GLY A 96 6.49 -21.76 21.68
C GLY A 96 5.66 -21.02 20.62
N LYS A 97 6.11 -21.00 19.35
CA LYS A 97 5.30 -20.48 18.23
C LYS A 97 4.15 -21.43 17.87
N ARG A 98 4.40 -22.74 17.88
CA ARG A 98 3.39 -23.77 17.60
C ARG A 98 2.31 -23.79 18.69
N GLU A 99 2.71 -23.82 19.96
CA GLU A 99 1.79 -23.76 21.10
C GLU A 99 0.91 -22.51 21.06
N ARG A 100 1.51 -21.35 20.76
CA ARG A 100 0.73 -20.11 20.60
C ARG A 100 -0.24 -20.22 19.42
N ALA A 101 0.18 -20.78 18.30
CA ALA A 101 -0.68 -20.93 17.12
C ALA A 101 -1.88 -21.85 17.40
N GLU A 102 -1.64 -22.96 18.11
CA GLU A 102 -2.69 -23.86 18.60
C GLU A 102 -3.65 -23.14 19.55
N ALA A 103 -3.11 -22.38 20.52
CA ALA A 103 -3.93 -21.63 21.46
C ALA A 103 -4.79 -20.55 20.77
N VAL A 104 -4.29 -19.87 19.73
CA VAL A 104 -5.07 -18.93 18.93
C VAL A 104 -6.16 -19.66 18.13
N ALA A 105 -5.83 -20.78 17.48
CA ALA A 105 -6.79 -21.55 16.70
C ALA A 105 -7.93 -22.12 17.58
N ALA A 106 -7.62 -22.52 18.82
CA ALA A 106 -8.57 -23.04 19.79
C ALA A 106 -9.32 -21.95 20.59
N ALA A 107 -8.86 -20.70 20.57
CA ALA A 107 -9.42 -19.61 21.39
C ALA A 107 -10.91 -19.35 21.07
N LYS A 108 -11.65 -18.79 22.03
CA LYS A 108 -13.07 -18.48 21.86
C LYS A 108 -13.33 -17.62 20.61
N ILE A 109 -14.38 -17.94 19.85
CA ILE A 109 -14.86 -17.10 18.76
C ILE A 109 -15.60 -15.90 19.37
N ILE A 110 -15.12 -14.70 19.06
CA ILE A 110 -15.71 -13.43 19.49
C ILE A 110 -15.98 -12.55 18.27
N THR A 111 -16.78 -11.51 18.45
CA THR A 111 -17.06 -10.56 17.37
C THR A 111 -15.86 -9.65 17.10
N ILE A 112 -15.77 -9.10 15.89
CA ILE A 112 -14.69 -8.15 15.55
C ILE A 112 -14.73 -6.88 16.44
N ALA A 113 -15.93 -6.41 16.79
CA ALA A 113 -16.09 -5.24 17.65
C ALA A 113 -15.56 -5.48 19.08
N GLU A 114 -15.75 -6.69 19.62
CA GLU A 114 -15.16 -7.09 20.90
C GLU A 114 -13.64 -7.23 20.79
N ALA A 115 -13.13 -7.83 19.72
CA ALA A 115 -11.71 -7.95 19.47
C ALA A 115 -11.01 -6.58 19.39
N GLU A 116 -11.62 -5.59 18.75
CA GLU A 116 -11.10 -4.22 18.70
C GLU A 116 -11.08 -3.55 20.08
N LYS A 117 -12.08 -3.78 20.93
CA LYS A 117 -12.10 -3.26 22.31
C LYS A 117 -10.97 -3.88 23.13
N ILE A 118 -10.76 -5.19 23.00
CA ILE A 118 -9.68 -5.91 23.69
C ILE A 118 -8.32 -5.37 23.24
N GLN A 119 -8.10 -5.19 21.94
CA GLN A 119 -6.82 -4.68 21.40
C GLN A 119 -6.51 -3.24 21.80
N LYS A 120 -7.53 -2.43 22.08
CA LYS A 120 -7.36 -1.06 22.62
C LYS A 120 -7.10 -1.05 24.13
N GLY A 121 -7.43 -2.12 24.85
CA GLY A 121 -7.22 -2.23 26.28
C GLY A 121 -5.80 -2.63 26.65
N HIS A 122 -5.19 -1.93 27.61
CA HIS A 122 -3.83 -2.24 28.09
C HIS A 122 -3.77 -3.37 29.13
N SER A 123 -4.91 -3.80 29.68
CA SER A 123 -5.03 -4.78 30.77
C SER A 123 -5.80 -6.05 30.40
N ALA A 124 -5.89 -6.36 29.11
CA ALA A 124 -6.59 -7.55 28.62
C ALA A 124 -5.94 -8.85 29.11
N LYS A 125 -6.74 -9.85 29.48
CA LYS A 125 -6.23 -11.18 29.84
C LYS A 125 -5.65 -11.86 28.61
N ARG A 126 -4.68 -12.77 28.82
CA ARG A 126 -4.03 -13.52 27.74
C ARG A 126 -5.04 -14.26 26.85
N GLU A 127 -6.06 -14.88 27.45
CA GLU A 127 -7.13 -15.59 26.72
C GLU A 127 -7.93 -14.67 25.81
N ASP A 128 -8.27 -13.47 26.28
CA ASP A 128 -8.99 -12.45 25.50
C ASP A 128 -8.15 -11.99 24.31
N ILE A 129 -6.83 -11.83 24.49
CA ILE A 129 -5.89 -11.47 23.42
C ILE A 129 -5.86 -12.56 22.34
N LEU A 130 -5.82 -13.84 22.73
CA LEU A 130 -5.83 -14.96 21.78
C LEU A 130 -7.15 -15.01 21.00
N ALA A 131 -8.28 -14.80 21.68
CA ALA A 131 -9.61 -14.71 21.05
C ALA A 131 -9.69 -13.53 20.07
N ALA A 132 -9.14 -12.37 20.44
CA ALA A 132 -9.06 -11.21 19.56
C ALA A 132 -8.16 -11.44 18.35
N GLU A 133 -7.02 -12.12 18.50
CA GLU A 133 -6.17 -12.53 17.37
C GLU A 133 -6.93 -13.47 16.42
N ARG A 134 -7.66 -14.45 16.94
CA ARG A 134 -8.49 -15.38 16.14
C ARG A 134 -9.58 -14.62 15.36
N ALA A 135 -10.31 -13.74 16.03
CA ALA A 135 -11.39 -12.95 15.42
C ALA A 135 -10.88 -12.03 14.31
N VAL A 136 -9.73 -11.36 14.50
CA VAL A 136 -9.12 -10.52 13.46
C VAL A 136 -8.66 -11.34 12.25
N LEU A 137 -8.17 -12.56 12.45
CA LEU A 137 -7.82 -13.45 11.34
C LEU A 137 -9.07 -13.92 10.58
N ALA A 138 -10.11 -14.34 11.30
CA ALA A 138 -11.38 -14.75 10.70
C ALA A 138 -12.04 -13.63 9.88
N GLU A 139 -12.00 -12.39 10.37
CA GLU A 139 -12.52 -11.23 9.64
C GLU A 139 -11.74 -10.94 8.35
N ARG A 140 -10.42 -11.18 8.35
CA ARG A 140 -9.57 -10.95 7.17
C ARG A 140 -9.65 -12.08 6.14
N LEU A 141 -10.05 -13.27 6.56
CA LEU A 141 -10.11 -14.49 5.75
C LEU A 141 -11.50 -15.14 5.92
N PRO A 142 -12.57 -14.51 5.43
CA PRO A 142 -13.92 -15.05 5.57
C PRO A 142 -14.03 -16.41 4.87
N GLY A 143 -14.63 -17.38 5.56
CA GLY A 143 -14.84 -18.74 5.05
C GLY A 143 -13.64 -19.68 5.17
N VAL A 144 -12.45 -19.20 5.54
CA VAL A 144 -11.26 -20.05 5.74
C VAL A 144 -11.19 -20.52 7.20
N PRO A 145 -11.07 -21.83 7.46
CA PRO A 145 -10.91 -22.33 8.82
C PRO A 145 -9.57 -21.84 9.42
N ILE A 146 -9.64 -21.25 10.62
CA ILE A 146 -8.44 -20.79 11.33
C ILE A 146 -7.74 -21.98 11.99
N THR A 147 -6.88 -22.67 11.24
CA THR A 147 -6.08 -23.79 11.74
C THR A 147 -4.76 -23.32 12.37
N PRO A 148 -4.12 -24.12 13.25
CA PRO A 148 -2.82 -23.79 13.82
C PRO A 148 -1.73 -23.54 12.74
N GLU A 149 -1.76 -24.29 11.63
CA GLU A 149 -0.80 -24.15 10.53
C GLU A 149 -0.93 -22.80 9.84
N LEU A 150 -2.18 -22.33 9.64
CA LEU A 150 -2.46 -21.02 9.06
C LEU A 150 -1.97 -19.91 9.99
N VAL A 151 -2.26 -19.99 11.29
CA VAL A 151 -1.80 -18.99 12.28
C VAL A 151 -0.27 -18.93 12.30
N LEU A 152 0.39 -20.09 12.35
CA LEU A 152 1.85 -20.19 12.34
C LEU A 152 2.43 -19.56 11.07
N ARG A 153 1.82 -19.83 9.91
CA ARG A 153 2.24 -19.26 8.63
C ARG A 153 2.09 -17.75 8.60
N VAL A 154 0.94 -17.20 9.01
CA VAL A 154 0.73 -15.75 9.05
C VAL A 154 1.72 -15.07 10.01
N LYS A 155 2.13 -15.72 11.11
CA LYS A 155 3.17 -15.18 12.00
C LYS A 155 4.58 -15.26 11.38
N LYS A 156 4.88 -16.32 10.63
CA LYS A 156 6.16 -16.48 9.91
C LYS A 156 6.27 -15.50 8.75
N GLU A 157 5.21 -15.39 7.97
CA GLU A 157 5.05 -14.52 6.81
C GLU A 157 4.17 -13.33 7.20
N ARG A 158 4.73 -12.39 7.97
CA ARG A 158 4.00 -11.23 8.53
C ARG A 158 3.22 -10.41 7.49
N ASN A 159 3.66 -10.46 6.23
CA ASN A 159 3.07 -9.73 5.11
C ASN A 159 2.20 -10.61 4.19
N LEU A 160 1.86 -11.84 4.57
CA LEU A 160 1.09 -12.75 3.71
C LEU A 160 -0.27 -12.14 3.32
N ILE A 161 -1.09 -11.83 4.32
CA ILE A 161 -2.44 -11.29 4.09
C ILE A 161 -2.37 -9.88 3.48
N SER A 162 -1.45 -9.02 3.94
CA SER A 162 -1.29 -7.68 3.38
C SER A 162 -0.77 -7.70 1.95
N GLY A 163 0.11 -8.64 1.60
CA GLY A 163 0.57 -8.90 0.24
C GLY A 163 -0.58 -9.32 -0.68
N MET A 164 -1.44 -10.22 -0.24
CA MET A 164 -2.66 -10.59 -0.97
C MET A 164 -3.61 -9.40 -1.17
N GLN A 165 -3.84 -8.59 -0.13
CA GLN A 165 -4.64 -7.36 -0.26
C GLN A 165 -4.02 -6.38 -1.27
N ASN A 166 -2.70 -6.23 -1.23
CA ASN A 166 -1.95 -5.40 -2.17
C ASN A 166 -2.05 -5.93 -3.60
N LEU A 167 -2.00 -7.24 -3.81
CA LEU A 167 -2.23 -7.86 -5.11
C LEU A 167 -3.66 -7.57 -5.61
N TRP A 168 -4.66 -7.67 -4.75
CA TRP A 168 -6.04 -7.32 -5.11
C TRP A 168 -6.17 -5.86 -5.55
N TYR A 169 -5.57 -4.92 -4.80
CA TYR A 169 -5.55 -3.50 -5.20
C TYR A 169 -4.79 -3.28 -6.51
N PHE A 170 -3.72 -4.02 -6.74
CA PHE A 170 -2.93 -3.96 -7.97
C PHE A 170 -3.73 -4.46 -9.18
N GLN A 171 -4.49 -5.54 -9.03
CA GLN A 171 -5.34 -6.12 -10.07
C GLN A 171 -6.65 -5.33 -10.28
N ASN A 172 -7.13 -4.59 -9.28
CA ASN A 172 -8.38 -3.83 -9.32
C ASN A 172 -8.13 -2.31 -9.11
N PRO A 173 -7.40 -1.64 -10.02
CA PRO A 173 -6.97 -0.25 -9.81
C PRO A 173 -8.13 0.73 -9.67
N ASP A 174 -9.25 0.52 -10.38
CA ASP A 174 -10.41 1.42 -10.34
C ASP A 174 -11.14 1.33 -8.99
N LYS A 175 -11.39 0.11 -8.50
CA LYS A 175 -11.96 -0.12 -7.17
C LYS A 175 -11.04 0.41 -6.08
N ALA A 176 -9.72 0.21 -6.22
CA ALA A 176 -8.73 0.75 -5.31
C ALA A 176 -8.77 2.29 -5.27
N LYS A 177 -8.88 2.95 -6.44
CA LYS A 177 -9.02 4.41 -6.56
C LYS A 177 -10.30 4.91 -5.88
N GLN A 178 -11.42 4.24 -6.09
CA GLN A 178 -12.68 4.59 -5.45
C GLN A 178 -12.65 4.41 -3.92
N LEU A 179 -12.07 3.32 -3.42
CA LEU A 179 -11.86 3.12 -1.98
C LEU A 179 -10.99 4.23 -1.35
N ARG A 180 -9.97 4.72 -2.07
CA ARG A 180 -9.19 5.88 -1.64
C ARG A 180 -10.02 7.17 -1.65
N ARG A 181 -10.80 7.40 -2.70
CA ARG A 181 -11.73 8.53 -2.77
C ARG A 181 -12.72 8.54 -1.61
N PHE A 182 -13.28 7.39 -1.23
CA PHE A 182 -14.15 7.31 -0.04
C PHE A 182 -13.41 7.68 1.25
N LYS A 183 -12.15 7.27 1.41
CA LYS A 183 -11.33 7.70 2.57
C LYS A 183 -11.08 9.20 2.56
N TYR A 184 -10.81 9.78 1.39
CA TYR A 184 -10.65 11.23 1.23
C TYR A 184 -11.94 11.97 1.62
N GLU A 185 -13.09 11.55 1.07
CA GLU A 185 -14.41 12.15 1.38
C GLU A 185 -14.80 11.98 2.86
N GLU A 186 -14.32 10.94 3.54
CA GLU A 186 -14.48 10.73 4.99
C GLU A 186 -13.48 11.52 5.86
N GLY A 187 -12.58 12.30 5.25
CA GLY A 187 -11.51 13.03 5.97
C GLY A 187 -10.41 12.13 6.54
N LYS A 188 -10.37 10.84 6.15
CA LYS A 188 -9.43 9.83 6.67
C LYS A 188 -8.14 9.72 5.87
N MET A 189 -7.93 10.61 4.89
CA MET A 189 -6.70 10.67 4.10
C MET A 189 -5.67 11.61 4.72
N LEU A 190 -6.14 12.70 5.35
CA LEU A 190 -5.32 13.62 6.12
C LEU A 190 -5.10 13.04 7.52
N VAL A 191 -4.22 12.05 7.60
CA VAL A 191 -3.83 11.44 8.86
C VAL A 191 -2.60 12.14 9.43
N PHE A 192 -2.30 11.88 10.69
CA PHE A 192 -1.03 12.30 11.28
C PHE A 192 0.14 11.67 10.51
N ALA A 193 1.25 12.40 10.35
CA ALA A 193 2.38 11.97 9.51
C ALA A 193 2.93 10.58 9.84
N SER A 194 2.90 10.13 11.11
CA SER A 194 3.34 8.78 11.48
C SER A 194 2.46 7.68 10.90
N ASP A 195 1.20 7.98 10.63
CA ASP A 195 0.17 7.02 10.26
C ASP A 195 -0.06 6.98 8.75
N HIS A 196 0.62 7.86 8.01
CA HIS A 196 0.55 7.90 6.55
C HIS A 196 1.13 6.62 5.94
N LYS A 197 0.30 5.92 5.18
CA LYS A 197 0.68 4.67 4.53
C LYS A 197 1.04 4.94 3.08
N THR A 198 2.28 4.64 2.69
CA THR A 198 2.77 4.82 1.31
C THR A 198 2.33 3.72 0.34
N THR A 199 1.60 2.70 0.81
CA THR A 199 1.23 1.52 0.02
C THR A 199 0.51 1.88 -1.29
N SER A 200 -0.41 2.84 -1.26
CA SER A 200 -1.12 3.36 -2.44
C SER A 200 -0.16 3.88 -3.51
N LEU A 201 0.75 4.78 -3.11
CA LEU A 201 1.77 5.36 -3.99
C LEU A 201 2.72 4.28 -4.53
N VAL A 202 3.10 3.31 -3.68
CA VAL A 202 3.91 2.17 -4.11
C VAL A 202 3.19 1.35 -5.16
N LEU A 203 1.92 0.99 -4.97
CA LEU A 203 1.16 0.19 -5.93
C LEU A 203 0.96 0.91 -7.27
N GLN A 204 0.71 2.22 -7.26
CA GLN A 204 0.67 3.03 -8.48
C GLN A 204 2.03 3.02 -9.20
N ALA A 205 3.13 3.17 -8.45
CA ALA A 205 4.47 3.09 -9.03
C ALA A 205 4.74 1.72 -9.65
N LEU A 206 4.38 0.62 -8.98
CA LEU A 206 4.53 -0.74 -9.52
C LEU A 206 3.71 -0.93 -10.80
N LYS A 207 2.51 -0.35 -10.87
CA LYS A 207 1.68 -0.38 -12.08
C LYS A 207 2.33 0.39 -13.23
N ASN A 208 2.85 1.59 -12.95
CA ASN A 208 3.54 2.43 -13.95
C ASN A 208 4.84 1.78 -14.46
N LEU A 209 5.49 0.94 -13.64
CA LEU A 209 6.65 0.14 -14.02
C LEU A 209 6.31 -1.14 -14.79
N ASN A 210 5.02 -1.39 -15.05
CA ASN A 210 4.54 -2.62 -15.66
C ASN A 210 5.05 -3.89 -14.95
N ILE A 211 5.09 -3.88 -13.60
CA ILE A 211 5.58 -5.03 -12.80
C ILE A 211 4.77 -6.32 -13.08
N GLY A 212 3.55 -6.19 -13.61
CA GLY A 212 2.72 -7.32 -14.02
C GLY A 212 3.38 -8.24 -15.05
N GLN A 213 4.30 -7.74 -15.90
CA GLN A 213 4.98 -8.57 -16.89
C GLN A 213 5.86 -9.67 -16.25
N PHE A 214 6.36 -9.45 -15.03
CA PHE A 214 7.15 -10.44 -14.29
C PHE A 214 6.29 -11.57 -13.72
N LEU A 215 4.96 -11.44 -13.77
CA LEU A 215 3.99 -12.43 -13.33
C LEU A 215 3.51 -13.33 -14.49
N GLU A 216 4.10 -13.20 -15.68
CA GLU A 216 3.77 -14.04 -16.82
C GLU A 216 4.43 -15.44 -16.67
N PRO A 217 3.64 -16.52 -16.59
CA PRO A 217 4.19 -17.87 -16.47
C PRO A 217 5.05 -18.22 -17.70
N GLY A 218 6.18 -18.90 -17.45
CA GLY A 218 7.07 -19.38 -18.51
C GLY A 218 8.12 -18.38 -18.99
N LYS A 219 7.99 -17.08 -18.65
CA LYS A 219 9.08 -16.11 -18.88
C LYS A 219 10.19 -16.28 -17.85
N VAL A 220 11.43 -16.17 -18.34
CA VAL A 220 12.64 -16.28 -17.53
C VAL A 220 13.32 -14.93 -17.46
N TRP A 221 13.70 -14.54 -16.25
CA TRP A 221 14.31 -13.24 -15.94
C TRP A 221 15.68 -13.47 -15.32
N ASP A 222 16.65 -12.67 -15.71
CA ASP A 222 17.97 -12.61 -15.10
C ASP A 222 18.32 -11.16 -14.70
N SER A 223 19.49 -10.97 -14.10
CA SER A 223 19.92 -9.63 -13.66
C SER A 223 20.19 -8.66 -14.81
N ASP A 224 20.37 -9.18 -16.04
CA ASP A 224 20.75 -8.39 -17.22
C ASP A 224 19.55 -8.12 -18.14
N SER A 225 18.39 -8.70 -17.83
CA SER A 225 17.15 -8.52 -18.58
C SER A 225 16.78 -7.03 -18.61
N PRO A 226 16.47 -6.46 -19.79
CA PRO A 226 16.27 -5.02 -19.94
C PRO A 226 15.13 -4.49 -19.05
N GLU A 227 14.10 -5.31 -18.82
CA GLU A 227 12.99 -5.00 -17.91
C GLU A 227 13.45 -4.91 -16.45
N VAL A 228 14.34 -5.81 -16.02
CA VAL A 228 14.90 -5.83 -14.66
C VAL A 228 15.81 -4.63 -14.45
N LEU A 229 16.62 -4.30 -15.47
CA LEU A 229 17.47 -3.11 -15.45
C LEU A 229 16.64 -1.82 -15.40
N ALA A 230 15.56 -1.71 -16.18
CA ALA A 230 14.66 -0.57 -16.14
C ALA A 230 14.04 -0.35 -14.75
N VAL A 231 13.64 -1.44 -14.08
CA VAL A 231 13.15 -1.39 -12.69
C VAL A 231 14.25 -0.91 -11.74
N SER A 232 15.48 -1.41 -11.90
CA SER A 232 16.61 -1.01 -11.05
C SER A 232 17.01 0.46 -11.24
N GLU A 233 16.93 0.98 -12.48
CA GLU A 233 17.17 2.39 -12.78
C GLU A 233 16.08 3.28 -12.16
N TRP A 234 14.82 2.85 -12.20
CA TRP A 234 13.76 3.53 -11.45
C TRP A 234 14.05 3.56 -9.94
N GLY A 235 14.62 2.50 -9.38
CA GLY A 235 15.01 2.41 -7.97
C GLY A 235 16.07 3.44 -7.54
N LYS A 236 16.82 4.01 -8.49
CA LYS A 236 17.76 5.12 -8.25
C LYS A 236 17.10 6.50 -8.33
N SER A 237 15.84 6.57 -8.76
CA SER A 237 15.14 7.83 -8.97
C SER A 237 14.68 8.49 -7.67
N LYS A 238 14.48 9.82 -7.70
CA LYS A 238 13.87 10.57 -6.59
C LYS A 238 12.46 10.07 -6.25
N LYS A 239 11.73 9.51 -7.23
CA LYS A 239 10.38 8.95 -7.04
C LYS A 239 10.42 7.70 -6.16
N ALA A 240 11.38 6.80 -6.39
CA ALA A 240 11.56 5.61 -5.56
C ALA A 240 11.93 5.97 -4.11
N LYS A 241 12.85 6.94 -3.94
CA LYS A 241 13.21 7.47 -2.61
C LYS A 241 12.03 8.09 -1.89
N LEU A 242 11.15 8.82 -2.60
CA LEU A 242 9.98 9.45 -2.00
C LEU A 242 9.04 8.45 -1.33
N ILE A 243 8.96 7.20 -1.80
CA ILE A 243 8.06 6.17 -1.29
C ILE A 243 8.78 5.07 -0.49
N ASP A 244 10.02 5.33 -0.05
CA ASP A 244 10.87 4.39 0.70
C ASP A 244 11.11 3.07 -0.06
N LYS A 245 11.36 3.18 -1.38
CA LYS A 245 11.66 2.05 -2.27
C LYS A 245 12.95 2.28 -3.06
N GLU A 246 13.92 3.00 -2.53
CA GLU A 246 15.23 3.11 -3.19
C GLU A 246 15.96 1.76 -3.23
N ILE A 247 16.81 1.56 -4.24
CA ILE A 247 17.54 0.29 -4.44
C ILE A 247 18.62 0.02 -3.38
N GLY A 248 19.27 1.07 -2.89
CA GLY A 248 20.42 0.92 -1.98
C GLY A 248 21.55 0.09 -2.62
N GLU A 249 22.07 -0.88 -1.86
CA GLU A 249 23.16 -1.78 -2.27
C GLU A 249 22.66 -3.10 -2.91
N GLN A 250 21.35 -3.22 -3.14
CA GLN A 250 20.77 -4.44 -3.69
C GLN A 250 21.12 -4.65 -5.15
N THR A 251 21.31 -5.91 -5.56
CA THR A 251 21.38 -6.27 -6.99
C THR A 251 20.03 -6.02 -7.68
N PRO A 252 19.99 -5.78 -9.01
CA PRO A 252 18.74 -5.55 -9.75
C PRO A 252 17.65 -6.59 -9.48
N MET A 253 18.04 -7.87 -9.42
CA MET A 253 17.11 -8.97 -9.16
C MET A 253 16.62 -9.04 -7.70
N GLN A 254 17.49 -8.76 -6.71
CA GLN A 254 17.08 -8.65 -5.30
C GLN A 254 16.11 -7.48 -5.10
N TYR A 255 16.34 -6.38 -5.79
CA TYR A 255 15.48 -5.22 -5.77
C TYR A 255 14.11 -5.54 -6.37
N LEU A 256 14.06 -6.19 -7.54
CA LEU A 256 12.81 -6.68 -8.13
C LEU A 256 12.03 -7.60 -7.19
N GLN A 257 12.71 -8.56 -6.54
CA GLN A 257 12.08 -9.45 -5.55
C GLN A 257 11.51 -8.68 -4.37
N THR A 258 12.19 -7.63 -3.90
CA THR A 258 11.71 -6.75 -2.83
C THR A 258 10.44 -6.01 -3.25
N LEU A 259 10.34 -5.58 -4.51
CA LEU A 259 9.14 -4.94 -5.06
C LEU A 259 7.99 -5.95 -5.23
N LEU A 260 8.25 -7.15 -5.76
CA LEU A 260 7.24 -8.21 -5.90
C LEU A 260 6.72 -8.69 -4.54
N ALA A 261 7.56 -8.71 -3.51
CA ALA A 261 7.15 -9.06 -2.15
C ALA A 261 6.10 -8.09 -1.59
N VAL A 262 6.01 -6.85 -2.09
CA VAL A 262 4.95 -5.89 -1.69
C VAL A 262 3.57 -6.40 -2.06
N ILE A 263 3.44 -7.08 -3.21
CA ILE A 263 2.20 -7.72 -3.69
C ILE A 263 2.12 -9.20 -3.31
N GLY A 264 2.99 -9.67 -2.40
CA GLY A 264 2.97 -11.05 -1.92
C GLY A 264 3.47 -12.10 -2.91
N VAL A 265 4.21 -11.70 -3.95
CA VAL A 265 4.75 -12.60 -4.97
C VAL A 265 6.27 -12.74 -4.82
N LYS A 266 6.81 -13.92 -5.13
CA LYS A 266 8.26 -14.17 -5.27
C LYS A 266 8.55 -14.91 -6.58
N LEU A 267 9.69 -14.63 -7.19
CA LEU A 267 10.19 -15.44 -8.32
C LEU A 267 11.06 -16.59 -7.81
N ILE A 268 10.97 -17.74 -8.47
CA ILE A 268 11.77 -18.90 -8.13
C ILE A 268 13.06 -18.89 -8.95
N GLY A 269 14.19 -18.76 -8.26
CA GLY A 269 15.50 -18.80 -8.88
C GLY A 269 16.01 -20.23 -9.09
N LYS A 270 16.27 -20.64 -10.33
CA LYS A 270 16.94 -21.88 -10.70
C LYS A 270 18.36 -21.57 -11.17
N ARG A 271 19.32 -22.43 -10.82
CA ARG A 271 20.71 -22.33 -11.27
C ARG A 271 21.11 -23.67 -11.89
N LYS A 272 21.48 -23.65 -13.17
CA LYS A 272 22.17 -24.77 -13.82
C LYS A 272 23.67 -24.61 -13.58
N MET A 273 24.42 -25.71 -13.47
CA MET A 273 25.88 -25.65 -13.26
C MET A 273 26.53 -24.76 -14.33
N GLY A 274 27.39 -23.83 -13.91
CA GLY A 274 28.12 -22.93 -14.80
C GLY A 274 27.28 -21.79 -15.42
N GLN A 275 25.98 -21.71 -15.19
CA GLN A 275 25.11 -20.67 -15.76
C GLN A 275 24.70 -19.60 -14.74
N LYS A 276 24.29 -18.44 -15.27
CA LYS A 276 23.66 -17.36 -14.50
C LYS A 276 22.37 -17.87 -13.84
N ARG A 277 22.00 -17.25 -12.72
CA ARG A 277 20.78 -17.62 -11.99
C ARG A 277 19.57 -17.04 -12.71
N GLU A 278 18.71 -17.92 -13.18
CA GLU A 278 17.47 -17.60 -13.88
C GLU A 278 16.31 -17.59 -12.89
N HIS A 279 15.41 -16.61 -12.99
CA HIS A 279 14.24 -16.47 -12.14
C HIS A 279 12.97 -16.60 -12.97
N THR A 280 12.04 -17.43 -12.50
CA THR A 280 10.77 -17.68 -13.21
C THR A 280 9.62 -17.52 -12.24
N TYR A 281 8.52 -16.97 -12.72
CA TYR A 281 7.27 -17.01 -11.99
C TYR A 281 6.60 -18.37 -12.18
N LEU A 282 6.45 -19.11 -11.09
CA LEU A 282 5.87 -20.45 -11.04
C LEU A 282 4.77 -20.46 -9.98
N PRO A 283 3.51 -20.09 -10.33
CA PRO A 283 2.43 -19.97 -9.36
C PRO A 283 2.26 -21.26 -8.54
N ASP A 284 2.22 -22.41 -9.21
CA ASP A 284 2.12 -23.73 -8.56
C ASP A 284 3.48 -24.28 -8.07
N GLY A 285 4.58 -23.67 -8.49
CA GLY A 285 5.96 -24.10 -8.19
C GLY A 285 6.61 -23.36 -7.02
N GLY A 286 5.80 -22.71 -6.17
CA GLY A 286 6.25 -22.04 -4.96
C GLY A 286 6.50 -20.53 -5.10
N SER A 287 6.16 -19.89 -6.23
CA SER A 287 6.07 -18.42 -6.31
C SER A 287 4.97 -17.87 -5.41
N LEU A 288 3.95 -18.69 -5.17
CA LEU A 288 2.83 -18.44 -4.28
C LEU A 288 2.74 -19.58 -3.24
N PRO A 289 2.08 -19.34 -2.09
CA PRO A 289 1.67 -20.40 -1.17
C PRO A 289 0.84 -21.50 -1.85
N ALA A 290 0.90 -22.74 -1.36
CA ALA A 290 0.15 -23.86 -1.95
C ALA A 290 -1.38 -23.69 -1.86
N ASP A 291 -1.87 -23.05 -0.79
CA ASP A 291 -3.26 -22.68 -0.54
C ASP A 291 -3.58 -21.25 -1.00
N PHE A 292 -2.71 -20.66 -1.84
CA PHE A 292 -2.87 -19.26 -2.24
C PHE A 292 -4.22 -18.99 -2.87
N ASN A 293 -4.73 -19.88 -3.72
CA ASN A 293 -6.00 -19.69 -4.40
C ASN A 293 -7.17 -19.56 -3.40
N GLU A 294 -7.20 -20.41 -2.37
CA GLU A 294 -8.22 -20.38 -1.32
C GLU A 294 -8.10 -19.10 -0.47
N LEU A 295 -6.89 -18.80 0.03
CA LEU A 295 -6.64 -17.61 0.83
C LEU A 295 -6.91 -16.33 0.04
N TYR A 296 -6.48 -16.27 -1.22
CA TYR A 296 -6.67 -15.13 -2.09
C TYR A 296 -8.13 -14.95 -2.47
N ALA A 297 -8.90 -16.02 -2.68
CA ALA A 297 -10.35 -15.93 -2.90
C ALA A 297 -11.06 -15.34 -1.67
N ALA A 298 -10.69 -15.75 -0.45
CA ALA A 298 -11.23 -15.20 0.78
C ALA A 298 -10.89 -13.71 0.96
N VAL A 299 -9.61 -13.34 0.76
CA VAL A 299 -9.18 -11.93 0.81
C VAL A 299 -9.90 -11.10 -0.25
N SER A 300 -10.02 -11.61 -1.48
CA SER A 300 -10.67 -10.91 -2.59
C SER A 300 -12.16 -10.70 -2.34
N SER A 301 -12.84 -11.71 -1.79
CA SER A 301 -14.24 -11.62 -1.37
C SER A 301 -14.42 -10.54 -0.30
N LYS A 302 -13.55 -10.52 0.72
CA LYS A 302 -13.60 -9.49 1.77
C LYS A 302 -13.34 -8.08 1.23
N MET A 303 -12.40 -7.96 0.30
CA MET A 303 -12.08 -6.68 -0.33
C MET A 303 -13.22 -6.16 -1.20
N LEU A 304 -13.95 -7.06 -1.87
CA LEU A 304 -15.13 -6.74 -2.66
C LEU A 304 -16.31 -6.32 -1.77
N GLU A 305 -16.62 -7.08 -0.72
CA GLU A 305 -17.64 -6.75 0.28
C GLU A 305 -17.41 -5.34 0.84
N LYS A 306 -16.18 -5.05 1.27
CA LYS A 306 -15.79 -3.73 1.76
C LYS A 306 -16.02 -2.60 0.75
N TYR A 307 -15.79 -2.87 -0.53
CA TYR A 307 -16.05 -1.91 -1.59
C TYR A 307 -17.54 -1.68 -1.78
N GLU A 308 -18.33 -2.75 -1.87
CA GLU A 308 -19.78 -2.71 -2.06
C GLU A 308 -20.48 -2.00 -0.91
N GLU A 309 -20.12 -2.30 0.35
CA GLU A 309 -20.63 -1.59 1.51
C GLU A 309 -20.41 -0.08 1.42
N LYS A 310 -19.25 0.36 0.93
CA LYS A 310 -18.93 1.79 0.81
C LYS A 310 -19.73 2.46 -0.31
N VAL A 311 -19.92 1.76 -1.42
CA VAL A 311 -20.78 2.23 -2.52
C VAL A 311 -22.22 2.37 -2.03
N GLN A 312 -22.77 1.33 -1.38
CA GLN A 312 -24.13 1.35 -0.82
C GLN A 312 -24.33 2.48 0.18
N LYS A 313 -23.44 2.64 1.17
CA LYS A 313 -23.49 3.73 2.15
C LYS A 313 -23.49 5.11 1.49
N ARG A 314 -22.76 5.29 0.38
CA ARG A 314 -22.74 6.55 -0.37
C ARG A 314 -24.06 6.77 -1.12
N ASP A 315 -24.60 5.74 -1.75
CA ASP A 315 -25.84 5.84 -2.51
C ASP A 315 -27.05 6.07 -1.58
N GLU A 316 -27.07 5.44 -0.41
CA GLU A 316 -28.03 5.71 0.66
C GLU A 316 -27.93 7.16 1.14
N LYS A 317 -26.71 7.66 1.39
CA LYS A 317 -26.50 9.06 1.78
C LYS A 317 -27.03 10.02 0.71
N LYS A 318 -26.76 9.77 -0.57
CA LYS A 318 -27.30 10.56 -1.69
C LYS A 318 -28.82 10.52 -1.75
N ARG A 319 -29.44 9.35 -1.55
CA ARG A 319 -30.91 9.21 -1.53
C ARG A 319 -31.53 9.97 -0.36
N SER A 320 -30.92 9.89 0.83
CA SER A 320 -31.40 10.60 2.02
C SER A 320 -31.25 12.12 1.94
N SER A 321 -30.31 12.63 1.13
CA SER A 321 -30.13 14.08 0.92
C SER A 321 -31.12 14.70 -0.05
N ILE A 322 -31.94 13.89 -0.74
CA ILE A 322 -33.03 14.38 -1.59
C ILE A 322 -34.25 14.57 -0.68
N THR A 323 -34.46 15.78 -0.17
CA THR A 323 -35.67 16.11 0.61
C THR A 323 -36.87 16.34 -0.32
N PRO A 324 -38.11 16.08 0.10
CA PRO A 324 -39.31 16.36 -0.69
C PRO A 324 -39.43 17.83 -1.13
N GLU A 325 -38.85 18.76 -0.38
CA GLU A 325 -38.83 20.19 -0.70
C GLU A 325 -38.02 20.51 -1.98
N THR A 326 -37.07 19.66 -2.38
CA THR A 326 -36.36 19.80 -3.66
C THR A 326 -37.15 19.29 -4.87
N LEU A 327 -38.30 18.66 -4.67
CA LEU A 327 -39.17 18.17 -5.75
C LEU A 327 -40.32 19.14 -6.11
N ASP A 328 -40.60 20.15 -5.28
CA ASP A 328 -41.70 21.10 -5.52
C ASP A 328 -41.27 22.42 -6.20
N SER A 329 -39.99 22.55 -6.57
CA SER A 329 -39.46 23.71 -7.29
C SER A 329 -39.34 23.49 -8.82
N THR A 330 -40.16 22.62 -9.42
CA THR A 330 -40.50 22.78 -10.83
C THR A 330 -41.57 23.87 -10.97
N SER A 331 -41.18 25.11 -10.68
CA SER A 331 -41.70 26.24 -11.46
C SER A 331 -41.34 25.93 -12.90
N VAL A 332 -42.31 25.45 -13.66
CA VAL A 332 -42.19 25.33 -15.11
C VAL A 332 -42.09 26.75 -15.61
N ASP A 333 -40.86 27.25 -15.75
CA ASP A 333 -40.64 28.50 -16.46
C ASP A 333 -41.32 28.34 -17.82
N PRO A 334 -42.26 29.25 -18.19
CA PRO A 334 -42.96 29.15 -19.45
C PRO A 334 -41.91 29.13 -20.55
N ILE A 335 -41.90 28.03 -21.32
CA ILE A 335 -41.02 27.84 -22.47
C ILE A 335 -41.13 29.11 -23.31
N PRO A 336 -40.06 29.93 -23.45
CA PRO A 336 -40.14 31.09 -24.30
C PRO A 336 -40.47 30.60 -25.72
N PRO A 337 -41.44 31.21 -26.40
CA PRO A 337 -41.83 30.78 -27.73
C PRO A 337 -40.60 30.74 -28.62
N LEU A 338 -40.39 29.59 -29.29
CA LEU A 338 -39.32 29.37 -30.25
C LEU A 338 -39.27 30.56 -31.22
N ALA A 339 -38.27 31.42 -31.05
CA ALA A 339 -37.97 32.45 -32.02
C ALA A 339 -37.65 31.74 -33.34
N SER A 340 -38.40 32.08 -34.39
CA SER A 340 -38.16 31.58 -35.74
C SER A 340 -36.71 31.92 -36.13
N MET A 341 -35.82 30.94 -36.09
CA MET A 341 -34.46 31.08 -36.59
C MET A 341 -34.54 31.23 -38.12
N SER A 342 -34.36 32.47 -38.60
CA SER A 342 -34.05 32.73 -39.99
C SER A 342 -32.60 32.32 -40.24
N TYR A 343 -32.40 31.32 -41.10
CA TYR A 343 -31.08 30.94 -41.60
C TYR A 343 -30.56 32.04 -42.52
N ILE A 344 -29.60 32.85 -42.03
CA ILE A 344 -28.77 33.68 -42.89
C ILE A 344 -27.52 32.86 -43.26
N ASN A 345 -27.49 32.39 -44.51
CA ASN A 345 -26.33 31.77 -45.13
C ASN A 345 -25.22 32.82 -45.31
N ASN A 346 -24.14 32.71 -44.52
CA ASN A 346 -22.87 33.37 -44.82
C ASN A 346 -21.87 32.33 -45.31
N VAL A 347 -21.80 32.17 -46.62
CA VAL A 347 -20.71 31.47 -47.33
C VAL A 347 -19.60 32.49 -47.61
N GLY A 348 -18.64 32.56 -46.69
CA GLY A 348 -17.41 33.34 -46.83
C GLY A 348 -16.27 32.47 -47.36
N ARG A 349 -15.79 32.82 -48.56
CA ARG A 349 -14.65 32.26 -49.28
C ARG A 349 -13.39 32.06 -48.42
N GLY A 350 -12.77 30.89 -48.57
CA GLY A 350 -11.37 30.64 -48.24
C GLY A 350 -10.84 29.54 -49.16
N GLY A 351 -10.32 29.93 -50.34
CA GLY A 351 -9.72 29.01 -51.30
C GLY A 351 -8.30 28.63 -50.89
N MET A 352 -7.99 27.34 -50.99
CA MET A 352 -6.63 26.81 -50.90
C MET A 352 -6.47 25.84 -52.08
N GLU A 353 -5.67 26.23 -53.08
CA GLU A 353 -5.30 25.40 -54.22
C GLU A 353 -4.27 24.35 -53.78
N ILE A 354 -4.59 23.08 -53.96
CA ILE A 354 -3.61 21.98 -53.92
C ILE A 354 -3.43 21.51 -55.36
N LYS A 355 -2.22 21.68 -55.90
CA LYS A 355 -1.79 21.11 -57.18
C LYS A 355 -1.27 19.69 -56.94
N ASP A 356 -2.08 18.69 -57.26
CA ASP A 356 -1.61 17.31 -57.35
C ASP A 356 -1.10 17.03 -58.78
N ASN A 357 0.23 16.93 -58.89
CA ASN A 357 0.89 16.34 -60.04
C ASN A 357 0.88 14.82 -59.89
N LEU A 358 -0.05 14.14 -60.57
CA LEU A 358 0.00 12.69 -60.77
C LEU A 358 0.37 12.39 -62.24
N PRO A 359 1.37 11.52 -62.49
CA PRO A 359 1.73 11.11 -63.85
C PRO A 359 0.66 10.17 -64.46
N PRO A 360 0.58 10.10 -65.80
CA PRO A 360 -0.44 9.33 -66.49
C PRO A 360 -0.22 7.82 -66.33
N SER A 361 -1.27 7.13 -65.87
CA SER A 361 -1.41 5.68 -65.98
C SER A 361 -1.63 5.32 -67.44
N THR A 362 -0.80 4.43 -67.95
CA THR A 362 -0.95 3.78 -69.25
C THR A 362 -2.18 2.86 -69.24
N GLY A 363 -3.02 3.00 -70.26
CA GLY A 363 -4.25 2.23 -70.49
C GLY A 363 -5.00 2.78 -71.67
#